data_AF-A0A356QEG9-F1
#
_entry.id   AF-A0A356QEG9-F1
#
_cell.length_a   1.000
_cell.length_b   1.000
_cell.length_c   1.000
_cell.angle_alpha   90.00
_cell.angle_beta   90.00
_cell.angle_gamma   90.00
#
_symmetry.space_group_name_H-M   'P 1'
#
loop_
_entity.id
_entity.type
_entity.pdbx_description
1 polymer ?
#
loop_
_entity_poly.entity_id
_entity_poly.type
_entity_poly.pdbx_seq_one_letter_code
_entity_poly.pdbx_strand_id
1 'polypeptide(L)' 'MTIADRWLLPDGMDEVLPPQASRMEELRRALLDLYHCWGYDQVMPPPVEFLDSLLTGTGTDLDLQTFKLTDQLTGR' A
#
# COMPACT_ATOMS: atom_id res chain seq x y z
N MET A 1 29.22 5.59 -7.93
CA MET A 1 27.81 5.59 -8.34
C MET A 1 27.75 6.06 -9.78
N THR A 2 27.37 5.17 -10.68
CA THR A 2 27.16 5.51 -12.09
C THR A 2 25.75 6.10 -12.26
N ILE A 3 25.48 6.80 -13.36
CA ILE A 3 24.14 7.31 -13.68
C ILE A 3 23.07 6.20 -13.72
N ALA A 4 23.47 4.96 -14.03
CA ALA A 4 22.59 3.79 -14.09
C ALA A 4 22.09 3.36 -12.69
N ASP A 5 22.90 3.53 -11.63
CA ASP A 5 22.52 3.16 -10.27
C ASP A 5 21.38 4.02 -9.71
N ARG A 6 21.13 5.19 -10.32
CA ARG A 6 20.14 6.18 -9.86
C ARG A 6 18.70 5.86 -10.30
N TRP A 7 18.51 4.89 -11.19
CA TRP A 7 17.22 4.50 -11.77
C TRP A 7 16.79 3.09 -11.36
N LEU A 8 17.53 2.47 -10.43
CA LEU A 8 17.15 1.20 -9.84
C LEU A 8 16.10 1.44 -8.75
N LEU A 9 15.01 0.70 -8.83
CA LEU A 9 14.02 0.64 -7.75
C LEU A 9 14.65 -0.07 -6.54
N PRO A 10 14.22 0.25 -5.31
CA PRO A 10 14.59 -0.51 -4.14
C PRO A 10 14.20 -1.98 -4.27
N ASP A 11 14.96 -2.87 -3.61
CA ASP A 11 14.63 -4.29 -3.57
C ASP A 11 13.18 -4.52 -3.08
N GLY A 12 12.43 -5.31 -3.84
CA GLY A 12 11.01 -5.59 -3.56
C GLY A 12 10.02 -4.54 -4.09
N MET A 13 10.48 -3.52 -4.82
CA MET A 13 9.63 -2.57 -5.52
C MET A 13 9.72 -2.80 -7.04
N ASP A 14 8.57 -3.01 -7.67
CA ASP A 14 8.45 -3.22 -9.11
C ASP A 14 7.56 -2.16 -9.76
N GLU A 15 7.90 -1.78 -10.98
CA GLU A 15 7.00 -1.01 -11.85
C GLU A 15 6.06 -1.95 -12.60
N VAL A 16 4.75 -1.71 -12.46
CA VAL A 16 3.75 -2.39 -13.28
C VAL A 16 3.50 -1.55 -14.53
N LEU A 17 4.04 -1.98 -15.66
CA LEU A 17 3.94 -1.27 -16.94
C LEU A 17 2.76 -1.77 -17.79
N PRO A 18 2.33 -1.00 -18.81
CA PRO A 18 1.41 -1.53 -19.82
C PRO A 18 1.99 -2.78 -20.51
N PRO A 19 1.18 -3.80 -20.83
CA PRO A 19 -0.28 -3.88 -20.64
C PRO A 19 -0.73 -4.42 -19.27
N GLN A 20 0.21 -4.83 -18.39
CA GLN A 20 -0.10 -5.45 -17.11
C GLN A 20 -0.86 -4.52 -16.17
N ALA A 21 -0.51 -3.23 -16.15
CA ALA A 21 -1.21 -2.22 -15.35
C ALA A 21 -2.71 -2.19 -15.67
N SER A 22 -3.05 -2.19 -16.96
CA SER A 22 -4.45 -2.20 -17.41
C SER A 22 -5.20 -3.44 -16.93
N ARG A 23 -4.59 -4.62 -17.07
CA ARG A 23 -5.17 -5.89 -16.60
C ARG A 23 -5.39 -5.90 -15.09
N MET A 24 -4.42 -5.40 -14.32
CA MET A 24 -4.52 -5.35 -12.85
C MET A 24 -5.69 -4.47 -12.41
N GLU A 25 -5.86 -3.33 -13.07
CA GLU A 25 -6.92 -2.38 -12.79
C GLU A 25 -8.31 -2.86 -13.26
N GLU A 26 -8.38 -3.64 -14.35
CA GLU A 26 -9.61 -4.37 -14.74
C GLU A 26 -10.06 -5.37 -13.68
N LEU A 27 -9.12 -6.16 -13.14
CA LEU A 27 -9.40 -7.12 -12.08
C LEU A 27 -9.85 -6.43 -10.79
N ARG A 28 -9.21 -5.33 -10.41
CA ARG A 28 -9.60 -4.53 -9.24
C ARG A 28 -11.04 -4.05 -9.35
N ARG A 29 -11.44 -3.53 -10.52
CA ARG A 29 -12.83 -3.09 -10.77
C ARG A 29 -13.83 -4.24 -10.67
N ALA A 30 -13.54 -5.38 -11.29
CA ALA A 30 -14.42 -6.54 -11.23
C ALA A 30 -14.68 -7.01 -9.79
N LEU A 31 -13.64 -7.00 -8.93
CA LEU A 31 -13.80 -7.33 -7.51
C LEU A 31 -14.65 -6.30 -6.76
N LEU A 32 -14.43 -5.01 -6.98
CA LEU A 32 -15.22 -3.97 -6.34
C LEU A 32 -16.70 -4.04 -6.74
N ASP A 33 -16.99 -4.24 -8.02
CA ASP A 33 -18.36 -4.39 -8.52
C ASP A 33 -19.06 -5.60 -7.89
N LEU A 34 -18.33 -6.73 -7.72
CA LEU A 34 -18.84 -7.93 -7.07
C LEU A 34 -19.25 -7.66 -5.63
N TYR A 35 -18.38 -7.05 -4.82
CA TYR A 35 -18.68 -6.76 -3.42
C TYR A 35 -19.79 -5.71 -3.28
N HIS A 36 -19.84 -4.74 -4.18
CA HIS A 36 -20.95 -3.79 -4.23
C HIS A 36 -22.29 -4.50 -4.48
N CYS A 37 -22.34 -5.49 -5.39
CA CYS A 37 -23.55 -6.31 -5.62
C CYS A 37 -24.01 -7.09 -4.38
N TRP A 38 -23.11 -7.38 -3.44
CA TRP A 38 -23.44 -8.03 -2.17
C TRP A 38 -23.85 -7.05 -1.07
N GLY A 39 -23.87 -5.75 -1.35
CA GLY A 39 -24.29 -4.70 -0.41
C GLY A 39 -23.17 -4.13 0.45
N TYR A 40 -21.90 -4.34 0.08
CA TYR A 40 -20.77 -3.71 0.76
C TYR A 40 -20.52 -2.30 0.23
N ASP A 41 -20.23 -1.37 1.15
CA ASP A 41 -19.79 -0.01 0.82
C ASP A 41 -18.27 0.05 0.72
N GLN A 42 -17.77 0.68 -0.35
CA GLN A 42 -16.34 0.88 -0.52
C GLN A 42 -15.83 1.97 0.44
N VAL A 43 -14.80 1.63 1.20
CA VAL A 43 -14.00 2.60 1.98
C VAL A 43 -12.57 2.64 1.44
N MET A 44 -11.94 3.82 1.49
CA MET A 44 -10.56 4.03 1.09
C MET A 44 -9.80 4.69 2.26
N PRO A 45 -9.20 3.90 3.16
CA PRO A 45 -8.44 4.45 4.28
C PRO A 45 -7.17 5.17 3.80
N PRO A 46 -6.61 6.08 4.61
CA PRO A 46 -5.31 6.67 4.32
C PRO A 46 -4.23 5.57 4.29
N PRO A 47 -3.16 5.73 3.49
CA PRO A 47 -2.07 4.75 3.41
C PRO A 47 -1.14 4.77 4.63
N VAL A 48 -1.30 5.75 5.52
CA VAL A 48 -0.51 5.91 6.74
C VAL A 48 -1.44 6.18 7.92
N GLU A 49 -1.10 5.60 9.07
CA GLU A 49 -1.81 5.77 10.33
C GLU A 49 -0.81 5.78 11.49
N PHE A 50 -1.18 6.36 12.63
CA PHE A 50 -0.34 6.30 13.83
C PHE A 50 -0.16 4.85 14.29
N LEU A 51 1.07 4.47 14.65
CA LEU A 51 1.39 3.12 15.11
C LEU A 51 0.55 2.70 16.33
N ASP A 52 0.27 3.63 17.24
CA ASP A 52 -0.59 3.38 18.41
C ASP A 52 -1.99 2.89 17.99
N SER A 53 -2.53 3.45 16.90
CA SER A 53 -3.83 3.04 16.34
C SER A 53 -3.71 1.74 15.54
N LEU A 54 -2.69 1.64 14.69
CA LEU A 54 -2.49 0.50 13.79
C LEU A 54 -2.19 -0.81 14.53
N LEU A 55 -1.40 -0.75 15.60
CA LEU A 55 -0.94 -1.93 16.34
C LEU A 55 -1.87 -2.33 17.48
N THR A 56 -2.99 -1.62 17.67
CA THR A 56 -3.98 -1.98 18.66
C THR A 56 -4.70 -3.26 18.23
N GLY A 57 -4.25 -4.41 18.75
CA GLY A 57 -4.89 -5.72 18.54
C GLY A 57 -4.25 -6.60 17.46
N THR A 58 -3.24 -6.12 16.74
CA THR A 58 -2.47 -6.90 15.77
C THR A 58 -1.18 -7.43 16.42
N GLY A 59 -0.85 -8.70 16.20
CA GLY A 59 0.33 -9.35 16.79
C GLY A 59 1.65 -8.64 16.44
N THR A 60 2.69 -8.91 17.24
CA THR A 60 4.05 -8.31 17.12
C THR A 60 4.68 -8.44 15.72
N ASP A 61 4.25 -9.40 14.92
CA ASP A 61 4.78 -9.63 13.58
C ASP A 61 4.39 -8.51 12.59
N LEU A 62 3.23 -7.86 12.80
CA LEU A 62 2.80 -6.76 11.94
C LEU A 62 3.71 -5.53 12.12
N ASP A 63 4.23 -5.31 13.34
CA ASP A 63 5.16 -4.20 13.62
C ASP A 63 6.47 -4.35 12.81
N LEU A 64 6.98 -5.58 12.68
CA LEU A 64 8.20 -5.88 11.92
C LEU A 64 8.03 -5.67 10.41
N GLN A 65 6.79 -5.77 9.90
CA GLN A 65 6.46 -5.61 8.48
C GLN A 65 5.91 -4.22 8.15
N THR A 66 5.81 -3.32 9.14
CA THR A 66 5.28 -1.96 8.94
C THR A 66 6.43 -0.99 8.71
N PHE A 67 6.41 -0.29 7.57
CA PHE A 67 7.30 0.85 7.35
C PHE A 67 6.93 2.00 8.29
N LYS A 68 7.90 2.44 9.09
CA LYS A 68 7.72 3.53 10.06
C LYS A 68 8.28 4.82 9.46
N LEU A 69 7.47 5.87 9.46
CA LEU A 69 7.87 7.22 9.08
C LEU A 69 7.64 8.15 10.26
N THR A 70 8.61 9.01 10.57
CA THR A 70 8.43 10.09 11.53
C THR A 70 7.69 11.25 10.87
N ASP A 71 6.56 11.64 11.44
CA ASP A 71 5.88 12.89 11.15
C ASP A 71 6.77 14.06 11.53
N GLN A 72 7.24 14.79 10.52
CA GLN A 72 8.17 15.91 10.71
C GLN A 72 7.53 17.12 11.40
N LEU A 73 6.20 17.25 11.40
CA LEU A 73 5.50 18.37 12.04
C LEU A 73 5.38 18.16 13.55
N THR A 74 5.02 16.95 13.97
CA THR A 74 4.75 16.63 15.38
C THR A 74 5.88 15.87 16.06
N GLY A 75 6.82 15.31 15.29
CA GLY A 75 7.89 14.43 15.76
C GLY A 75 7.42 13.03 16.17
N ARG A 76 6.16 12.69 15.89
CA ARG A 76 5.59 11.36 16.17
C ARG A 76 5.96 10.34 15.11
#